data_AF-A0A183DA23-F1
#
_entry.id   AF-A0A183DA23-F1
#
_cell.length_a   1.000
_cell.length_b   1.000
_cell.length_c   1.000
_cell.angle_alpha   90.00
_cell.angle_beta   90.00
_cell.angle_gamma   90.00
#
_symmetry.space_group_name_H-M   'P 1'
#
loop_
_entity.id
_entity.type
_entity.pdbx_description
1 polymer ?
#
loop_
_entity_poly.entity_id
_entity_poly.type
_entity_poly.pdbx_seq_one_letter_code
_entity_poly.pdbx_strand_id
1 'polypeptide(L)'
;MTPVTDDDPWWHAISSVFKELDQQISVEIFPGATDSRFLRQKGIRSIGFSPIKNTPTLLHAHNEYITEKGFLDGILIYEKLIERLANLPEQ
;
A
#
# COMPACT_ATOMS: atom_id res chain seq x y z
N MET A 1 6.17 -9.84 11.97
CA MET A 1 5.14 -8.92 11.44
C MET A 1 5.87 -7.73 10.81
N THR A 2 5.40 -7.17 9.70
CA THR A 2 6.07 -6.02 9.08
C THR A 2 5.74 -4.76 9.90
N PRO A 3 6.75 -3.99 10.36
CA PRO A 3 6.51 -2.76 11.12
C PRO A 3 5.75 -1.71 10.31
N VAL A 4 4.94 -0.92 11.01
CA VAL A 4 4.16 0.22 10.49
C VAL A 4 4.28 1.42 11.45
N THR A 5 5.45 1.55 12.06
CA THR A 5 5.79 2.61 13.02
C THR A 5 6.73 3.62 12.36
N ASP A 6 6.69 4.87 12.80
CA ASP A 6 7.42 5.97 12.14
C ASP A 6 8.96 5.83 12.19
N ASP A 7 9.49 4.97 13.07
CA ASP A 7 10.91 4.62 13.15
C ASP A 7 11.36 3.58 12.11
N ASP A 8 10.43 2.89 11.44
CA ASP A 8 10.76 2.00 10.33
C ASP A 8 10.92 2.82 9.03
N PRO A 9 12.09 2.78 8.37
CA PRO A 9 12.35 3.62 7.19
C PRO A 9 11.45 3.28 6.00
N TRP A 10 11.01 2.02 5.87
CA TRP A 10 10.13 1.59 4.79
C TRP A 10 8.70 2.10 5.01
N TRP A 11 8.19 2.01 6.24
CA TRP A 11 6.90 2.59 6.60
C TRP A 11 6.92 4.12 6.53
N HIS A 12 8.00 4.76 6.99
CA HIS A 12 8.16 6.20 6.88
C HIS A 12 8.11 6.65 5.41
N ALA A 13 8.81 5.95 4.51
CA ALA A 13 8.74 6.20 3.07
C ALA A 13 7.30 6.12 2.55
N ILE A 14 6.58 5.04 2.86
CA ILE A 14 5.18 4.87 2.43
C ILE A 14 4.30 6.00 2.99
N SER A 15 4.27 6.17 4.31
CA SER A 15 3.39 7.14 4.97
C SER A 15 3.69 8.59 4.57
N SER A 16 4.95 8.92 4.23
CA SER A 16 5.33 10.25 3.74
C SER A 16 4.70 10.59 2.38
N VAL A 17 4.51 9.61 1.50
CA VAL A 17 3.83 9.82 0.21
C VAL A 17 2.36 10.15 0.41
N PHE A 18 1.67 9.47 1.33
CA PHE A 18 0.28 9.79 1.64
C PHE A 18 0.13 11.17 2.28
N LYS A 19 1.08 11.57 3.14
CA LYS A 19 1.15 12.94 3.68
C LYS A 19 1.37 13.99 2.59
N GLU A 20 2.28 13.73 1.64
CA GLU A 20 2.55 14.62 0.49
C GLU A 20 1.33 14.82 -0.41
N LEU A 21 0.57 13.74 -0.65
CA LEU A 21 -0.62 13.76 -1.51
C LEU A 21 -1.92 14.19 -0.79
N ASP A 22 -1.82 14.61 0.47
CA ASP A 22 -2.95 14.93 1.35
C ASP A 22 -4.02 13.82 1.33
N GLN A 23 -3.57 12.56 1.39
CA GLN A 23 -4.40 11.37 1.41
C GLN A 23 -4.36 10.71 2.78
N GLN A 24 -5.52 10.27 3.27
CA GLN A 24 -5.60 9.47 4.50
C GLN A 24 -5.22 8.01 4.22
N ILE A 25 -4.55 7.39 5.19
CA ILE A 25 -4.20 5.96 5.16
C ILE A 25 -4.89 5.24 6.32
N SER A 26 -5.58 4.14 6.03
CA SER A 26 -6.05 3.19 7.05
C SER A 26 -5.07 2.02 7.11
N VAL A 27 -4.59 1.70 8.30
CA VAL A 27 -3.66 0.59 8.54
C VAL A 27 -4.39 -0.54 9.22
N GLU A 28 -4.56 -1.65 8.51
CA GLU A 28 -5.38 -2.77 8.96
C GLU A 28 -4.68 -4.11 8.78
N ILE A 29 -5.08 -5.08 9.59
CA ILE A 29 -4.74 -6.48 9.38
C ILE A 29 -5.68 -7.02 8.31
N PHE A 30 -5.16 -7.27 7.11
CA PHE A 30 -5.94 -7.88 6.05
C PHE A 30 -6.17 -9.38 6.36
N PRO A 31 -7.42 -9.84 6.53
CA PRO A 31 -7.72 -11.23 6.90
C PRO A 31 -7.51 -12.21 5.74
N GLY A 32 -7.44 -11.73 4.50
CA GLY A 32 -7.22 -12.55 3.31
C GLY A 32 -5.78 -13.05 3.19
N ALA A 33 -5.61 -14.16 2.49
CA ALA A 33 -4.29 -14.68 2.14
C ALA A 33 -3.72 -13.94 0.93
N THR A 34 -2.49 -13.45 1.04
CA THR A 34 -1.75 -12.77 -0.05
C THR A 34 -0.33 -13.33 -0.14
N ASP A 35 0.37 -13.03 -1.24
CA ASP A 35 1.77 -13.43 -1.45
C ASP A 35 2.70 -12.92 -0.35
N SER A 36 2.36 -11.77 0.26
CA SER A 36 3.07 -11.20 1.41
C SER A 36 3.16 -12.15 2.60
N ARG A 37 2.30 -13.17 2.71
CA ARG A 37 2.47 -14.23 3.73
C ARG A 37 3.78 -14.98 3.53
N PHE A 38 4.08 -15.39 2.30
CA PHE A 38 5.26 -16.18 1.97
C PHE A 38 6.54 -15.33 1.98
N LEU A 39 6.46 -14.07 1.52
CA LEU A 39 7.58 -13.14 1.59
C LEU A 39 7.99 -12.87 3.04
N ARG A 40 7.02 -12.60 3.92
CA ARG A 40 7.28 -12.39 5.36
C ARG A 40 7.85 -13.64 6.04
N GLN A 41 7.47 -14.85 5.61
CA GLN A 41 8.07 -16.10 6.10
C GLN A 41 9.56 -16.24 5.72
N LYS A 42 9.98 -15.61 4.62
CA LYS A 42 11.39 -15.57 4.19
C LYS A 42 12.17 -14.38 4.80
N GLY A 43 11.57 -13.64 5.73
CA GLY A 43 12.20 -12.46 6.34
C GLY A 43 12.12 -11.19 5.48
N ILE A 44 11.45 -11.22 4.33
CA ILE A 44 11.26 -10.05 3.46
C ILE A 44 10.08 -9.23 4.01
N ARG A 45 10.30 -7.94 4.29
CA ARG A 45 9.23 -7.04 4.74
C ARG A 45 8.23 -6.83 3.59
N SER A 46 6.93 -6.86 3.88
CA SER A 46 5.91 -6.69 2.85
C SER A 46 4.65 -6.07 3.42
N ILE A 47 4.15 -5.04 2.74
CA ILE A 47 2.89 -4.35 3.03
C ILE A 47 1.99 -4.51 1.81
N GLY A 48 0.77 -4.99 2.02
CA GLY A 48 -0.24 -5.05 0.97
C GLY A 48 -0.94 -3.70 0.87
N PHE A 49 -1.04 -3.16 -0.35
CA PHE A 49 -1.73 -1.91 -0.61
C PHE A 49 -2.45 -2.01 -1.96
N SER A 50 -3.64 -1.41 -2.03
CA SER A 50 -4.37 -1.20 -3.28
C SER A 50 -5.05 0.18 -3.19
N PRO A 51 -4.85 1.08 -4.16
CA PRO A 51 -5.39 2.45 -4.13
C PRO A 51 -6.88 2.50 -4.50
N ILE A 52 -7.67 1.61 -3.89
CA ILE A 52 -9.11 1.49 -4.13
C ILE A 52 -9.81 2.29 -3.03
N LYS A 53 -10.14 3.55 -3.34
CA LYS A 53 -10.91 4.45 -2.45
C LYS A 53 -12.29 4.72 -3.02
N ASN A 54 -13.23 5.11 -2.15
CA ASN A 54 -14.59 5.49 -2.51
C ASN A 54 -15.33 4.42 -3.34
N THR A 55 -14.99 3.15 -3.12
CA THR A 55 -15.59 1.99 -3.80
C THR A 55 -16.00 0.98 -2.72
N PRO A 56 -17.19 0.35 -2.81
CA PRO A 56 -17.56 -0.70 -1.87
C PRO A 56 -16.57 -1.86 -1.89
N THR A 57 -16.50 -2.63 -0.80
CA THR A 57 -15.71 -3.87 -0.79
C THR A 57 -16.39 -4.91 -1.67
N LEU A 58 -15.86 -5.11 -2.88
CA LEU A 58 -16.43 -6.00 -3.90
C LEU A 58 -15.48 -7.13 -4.30
N LEU A 59 -14.40 -7.37 -3.55
CA LEU A 59 -13.45 -8.45 -3.87
C LEU A 59 -14.23 -9.78 -3.98
N HIS A 60 -14.13 -10.44 -5.13
CA HIS A 60 -14.85 -11.69 -5.44
C HIS A 60 -16.38 -11.60 -5.41
N ALA A 61 -16.96 -10.40 -5.45
CA ALA A 61 -18.40 -10.20 -5.54
C ALA A 61 -18.86 -10.10 -7.01
N HIS A 62 -20.16 -10.25 -7.23
CA HIS A 62 -20.77 -9.98 -8.53
C HIS A 62 -20.58 -8.51 -8.90
N ASN A 63 -20.28 -8.24 -10.17
CA ASN A 63 -20.04 -6.89 -10.69
C ASN A 63 -18.91 -6.14 -9.95
N GLU A 64 -17.86 -6.84 -9.53
CA GLU A 64 -16.64 -6.20 -9.01
C GLU A 64 -16.12 -5.13 -9.98
N TYR A 65 -15.94 -3.90 -9.49
CA TYR A 65 -15.49 -2.76 -10.28
C TYR A 65 -14.63 -1.81 -9.47
N ILE A 66 -13.89 -0.96 -10.20
CA ILE A 66 -13.29 0.27 -9.69
C ILE A 66 -13.67 1.41 -10.66
N THR A 67 -13.60 2.66 -10.20
CA THR A 67 -13.83 3.81 -11.09
C THR A 67 -12.57 4.12 -11.91
N GLU A 68 -12.74 4.63 -13.13
CA GLU A 68 -11.62 5.10 -13.97
C GLU A 68 -10.76 6.13 -13.21
N LYS A 69 -11.41 7.08 -12.54
CA LYS A 69 -10.71 8.08 -11.72
C LYS A 69 -9.91 7.42 -10.60
N GLY A 70 -10.48 6.44 -9.88
CA GLY A 70 -9.77 5.73 -8.81
C GLY A 70 -8.57 4.94 -9.33
N PHE A 71 -8.69 4.35 -10.51
CA PHE A 71 -7.58 3.68 -11.19
C PHE A 71 -6.45 4.66 -11.52
N LEU A 72 -6.77 5.80 -12.15
CA LEU A 72 -5.79 6.83 -12.51
C LEU A 72 -5.14 7.49 -11.29
N ASP A 73 -5.92 7.79 -10.24
CA ASP A 73 -5.39 8.28 -8.95
C ASP A 73 -4.40 7.26 -8.36
N GLY A 74 -4.68 5.97 -8.50
CA GLY A 74 -3.81 4.90 -8.05
C GLY A 74 -2.45 4.87 -8.75
N ILE A 75 -2.40 5.17 -10.04
CA ILE A 75 -1.15 5.27 -10.80
C ILE A 75 -0.26 6.36 -10.20
N LEU A 76 -0.81 7.55 -9.94
CA LEU A 76 -0.06 8.67 -9.33
C LEU A 76 0.50 8.32 -7.95
N ILE A 77 -0.26 7.57 -7.13
CA ILE A 77 0.21 7.10 -5.83
C ILE A 77 1.38 6.13 -6.02
N TYR A 78 1.29 5.16 -6.93
CA TYR A 78 2.36 4.20 -7.16
C TYR A 78 3.62 4.83 -7.75
N GLU A 79 3.51 5.81 -8.65
CA GLU A 79 4.68 6.56 -9.15
C GLU A 79 5.50 7.14 -8.01
N LYS A 80 4.84 7.81 -7.05
CA LYS A 80 5.47 8.38 -5.86
C LYS A 80 6.00 7.33 -4.88
N LEU A 81 5.25 6.25 -4.67
CA LEU A 81 5.69 5.15 -3.80
C LEU A 81 6.95 4.48 -4.34
N ILE A 82 6.98 4.16 -5.64
CA ILE A 82 8.13 3.52 -6.29
C ILE A 82 9.34 4.46 -6.21
N GLU A 83 9.19 5.73 -6.56
CA GLU A 83 10.25 6.74 -6.44
C GLU A 83 10.79 6.81 -5.01
N ARG A 84 9.91 6.93 -4.01
CA ARG A 84 10.34 7.08 -2.61
C ARG A 84 11.01 5.82 -2.06
N LEU A 85 10.46 4.65 -2.35
CA LEU A 85 10.97 3.36 -1.85
C LEU A 85 12.30 2.97 -2.51
N ALA A 86 12.47 3.26 -3.80
CA ALA A 86 13.70 2.93 -4.53
C ALA A 86 14.90 3.83 -4.16
N ASN A 87 14.65 4.99 -3.55
CA ASN A 87 15.68 5.97 -3.19
C ASN A 87 15.93 6.05 -1.67
N LEU A 88 15.58 5.02 -0.90
CA LEU A 88 15.97 4.95 0.51
C LEU A 88 17.50 4.78 0.63
N PRO A 89 18.15 5.37 1.65
CA PRO A 89 19.56 5.15 1.91
C PRO A 89 19.87 3.66 2.10
N GLU A 90 21.06 3.22 1.66
CA GLU A 90 21.55 1.88 1.96
C GLU A 90 21.59 1.66 3.49
N GLN A 91 21.17 0.46 3.91
CA GLN A 91 21.10 0.03 5.31
C GLN A 91 22.33 -0.78 5.70
#